data_AF-A0A8J6ZRP0-F1
#
_entry.id   AF-A0A8J6ZRP0-F1
#
_cell.length_a   1.000
_cell.length_b   1.000
_cell.length_c   1.000
_cell.angle_alpha   90.00
_cell.angle_beta   90.00
_cell.angle_gamma   90.00
#
_symmetry.space_group_name_H-M   'P 1'
#
loop_
_entity.id
_entity.type
_entity.pdbx_description
1 polymer ?
#
loop_
_entity_poly.entity_id
_entity_poly.type
_entity_poly.pdbx_seq_one_letter_code
_entity_poly.pdbx_strand_id
1 'polypeptide(L)'
;MPSLNLIAVFNPSNYWRSGYVTMPWQGIAQEFQISPNKLVLSDLRDFSHTPIPSQIDRVDPEDSSRDTLVFSLPNPIPPGSEDGVLASTFLRADQGTPIPSKLGEPYLEVVYGSDRRERGVRLVNNRLIVWFNLIPAPEDDEHNWFSGSATSVQLDHQEVLDPFPAAKGEWLGQDPEKRCLQVSEIQLPGSLYPKSPQYQVSLFNHAYRLVAQSSGPVRASITIASEPFDYMGVDPVTGSNRHLICELYRVISLYTGADYLIEELFIKGKPKAEEDRIPNTPEVVNLPFGLHYFAHMNMGQTQDIEQVFPVPDWFAVGSTAPPYAAYGLATNLHIDAIAHPHGGHPSHFSWHLLPGKSAKCLHLFMRGQPHGFDARVGHFWYELIHQPLKAEIYQDAEVEGLISKSKLVPVF
;
A
#
# COMPACT_ATOMS: atom_id res chain seq x y z
N MET A 1 14.58 -12.56 36.04
CA MET A 1 13.30 -12.89 35.37
C MET A 1 13.60 -13.00 33.88
N PRO A 2 13.02 -13.93 33.10
CA PRO A 2 13.17 -13.87 31.65
C PRO A 2 12.60 -12.53 31.17
N SER A 3 13.34 -11.82 30.32
CA SER A 3 12.89 -10.57 29.71
C SER A 3 11.61 -10.86 28.92
N LEU A 4 10.57 -10.05 29.15
CA LEU A 4 9.36 -10.12 28.32
C LEU A 4 9.69 -9.52 26.96
N ASN A 5 9.38 -10.24 25.88
CA ASN A 5 9.45 -9.70 24.52
C ASN A 5 8.25 -8.77 24.32
N LEU A 6 8.51 -7.46 24.30
CA LEU A 6 7.48 -6.44 24.28
C LEU A 6 7.58 -5.59 23.00
N ILE A 7 6.41 -5.32 22.42
CA ILE A 7 6.23 -4.37 21.33
C ILE A 7 5.47 -3.18 21.89
N ALA A 8 6.08 -2.01 21.88
CA ALA A 8 5.42 -0.76 22.19
C ALA A 8 4.59 -0.31 20.97
N VAL A 9 3.35 0.12 21.20
CA VAL A 9 2.46 0.61 20.14
C VAL A 9 2.03 2.04 20.46
N PHE A 10 2.09 2.90 19.46
CA PHE A 10 1.86 4.33 19.58
C PHE A 10 0.67 4.75 18.72
N ASN A 11 -0.24 5.47 19.34
CA ASN A 11 -1.32 6.19 18.67
C ASN A 11 -0.93 7.67 18.57
N PRO A 12 -0.51 8.16 17.40
CA PRO A 12 -0.11 9.56 17.23
C PRO A 12 -1.30 10.54 17.26
N SER A 13 -2.54 10.04 17.36
CA SER A 13 -3.74 10.88 17.36
C SER A 13 -4.22 11.19 18.77
N ASN A 14 -4.93 12.31 18.93
CA ASN A 14 -5.49 12.78 20.20
C ASN A 14 -6.82 12.11 20.60
N TYR A 15 -7.22 11.05 19.89
CA TYR A 15 -8.43 10.26 20.16
C TYR A 15 -8.11 8.77 20.20
N TRP A 16 -8.97 7.98 20.85
CA TRP A 16 -8.82 6.53 20.93
C TRP A 16 -8.98 5.88 19.57
N ARG A 17 -8.07 4.97 19.22
CA ARG A 17 -8.04 4.40 17.87
C ARG A 17 -7.64 2.92 17.86
N SER A 18 -8.26 2.15 16.99
CA SER A 18 -7.92 0.76 16.67
C SER A 18 -7.48 0.64 15.21
N GLY A 19 -7.16 -0.57 14.75
CA GLY A 19 -6.87 -0.81 13.33
C GLY A 19 -5.53 -1.50 13.11
N TYR A 20 -5.00 -1.32 11.90
CA TYR A 20 -3.83 -2.07 11.45
C TYR A 20 -2.53 -1.37 11.78
N VAL A 21 -1.54 -2.16 12.17
CA VAL A 21 -0.19 -1.71 12.46
C VAL A 21 0.78 -2.53 11.61
N THR A 22 1.78 -1.86 11.06
CA THR A 22 2.84 -2.47 10.24
C THR A 22 4.19 -2.10 10.82
N MET A 23 5.11 -3.06 10.94
CA MET A 23 6.49 -2.79 11.34
C MET A 23 7.47 -3.77 10.66
N PRO A 24 8.74 -3.38 10.46
CA PRO A 24 9.75 -4.28 9.90
C PRO A 24 9.93 -5.54 10.75
N TRP A 25 9.88 -6.70 10.10
CA TRP A 25 10.01 -8.00 10.79
C TRP A 25 11.45 -8.31 11.20
N GLN A 26 12.44 -7.88 10.43
CA GLN A 26 13.84 -8.26 10.62
C GLN A 26 14.36 -7.97 12.05
N GLY A 27 14.07 -6.78 12.59
CA GLY A 27 14.48 -6.43 13.95
C GLY A 27 13.83 -7.32 15.01
N ILE A 28 12.57 -7.70 14.81
CA ILE A 28 11.82 -8.57 15.73
C ILE A 28 12.40 -9.98 15.72
N ALA A 29 12.69 -10.50 14.53
CA ALA A 29 13.29 -11.82 14.37
C ALA A 29 14.66 -11.90 15.06
N GLN A 30 15.46 -10.85 14.94
CA GLN A 30 16.79 -10.76 15.56
C GLN A 30 16.72 -10.64 17.08
N GLU A 31 15.84 -9.77 17.60
CA GLU A 31 15.75 -9.52 19.04
C GLU A 31 15.05 -10.66 19.77
N PHE A 32 13.87 -11.07 19.30
CA PHE A 32 13.02 -12.01 20.03
C PHE A 32 13.34 -13.47 19.72
N GLN A 33 14.10 -13.74 18.64
CA GLN A 33 14.45 -15.09 18.20
C GLN A 33 13.21 -15.99 17.93
N ILE A 34 12.09 -15.37 17.52
CA ILE A 34 10.83 -16.05 17.20
C ILE A 34 10.74 -16.30 15.70
N SER A 35 10.42 -17.52 15.28
CA SER A 35 10.18 -17.83 13.86
C SER A 35 8.86 -17.20 13.37
N PRO A 36 8.76 -16.75 12.11
CA PRO A 36 7.57 -16.06 11.58
C PRO A 36 6.26 -16.84 11.80
N ASN A 37 6.30 -18.16 11.58
CA ASN A 37 5.15 -19.06 11.72
C ASN A 37 4.80 -19.45 13.16
N LYS A 38 5.49 -18.88 14.16
CA LYS A 38 5.24 -19.14 15.58
C LYS A 38 4.97 -17.88 16.37
N LEU A 39 4.95 -16.71 15.74
CA LEU A 39 4.65 -15.46 16.43
C LEU A 39 3.20 -15.46 16.88
N VAL A 40 2.99 -15.20 18.17
CA VAL A 40 1.68 -14.90 18.75
C VAL A 40 1.79 -13.58 19.50
N LEU A 41 0.88 -12.65 19.18
CA LEU A 41 0.78 -11.36 19.84
C LEU A 41 -0.40 -11.38 20.82
N SER A 42 -0.24 -10.78 21.99
CA SER A 42 -1.34 -10.56 22.94
C SER A 42 -1.26 -9.16 23.54
N ASP A 43 -2.42 -8.53 23.78
CA ASP A 43 -2.49 -7.21 24.41
C ASP A 43 -2.33 -7.37 25.93
N LEU A 44 -1.36 -6.68 26.53
CA LEU A 44 -1.15 -6.75 27.98
C LEU A 44 -2.30 -6.13 28.79
N ARG A 45 -3.16 -5.34 28.15
CA ARG A 45 -4.39 -4.81 28.78
C ARG A 45 -5.52 -5.83 28.80
N ASP A 46 -5.43 -6.88 27.98
CA ASP A 46 -6.44 -7.93 27.88
C ASP A 46 -6.04 -9.16 28.71
N PHE A 47 -6.64 -9.28 29.89
CA PHE A 47 -6.41 -10.41 30.80
C PHE A 47 -6.95 -11.74 30.27
N SER A 48 -7.73 -11.75 29.18
CA SER A 48 -8.14 -13.01 28.53
C SER A 48 -7.00 -13.64 27.72
N HIS A 49 -5.92 -12.90 27.46
CA HIS A 49 -4.79 -13.31 26.62
C HIS A 49 -5.23 -13.80 25.24
N THR A 50 -6.31 -13.21 24.70
CA THR A 50 -6.78 -13.55 23.36
C THR A 50 -5.71 -13.15 22.33
N PRO A 51 -5.26 -14.08 21.48
CA PRO A 51 -4.29 -13.77 20.43
C PRO A 51 -4.81 -12.67 19.49
N ILE A 52 -3.93 -11.73 19.18
CA ILE A 52 -4.19 -10.67 18.21
C ILE A 52 -3.96 -11.22 16.80
N PRO A 53 -4.87 -10.99 15.84
CA PRO A 53 -4.64 -11.28 14.43
C PRO A 53 -3.35 -10.65 13.92
N SER A 54 -2.40 -11.48 13.51
CA SER A 54 -1.10 -11.06 13.00
C SER A 54 -0.61 -11.98 11.90
N GLN A 55 0.19 -11.45 10.98
CA GLN A 55 0.89 -12.20 9.93
C GLN A 55 2.20 -11.51 9.58
N ILE A 56 3.14 -12.28 9.00
CA ILE A 56 4.38 -11.74 8.44
C ILE A 56 4.24 -11.82 6.92
N ASP A 57 4.33 -10.68 6.25
CA ASP A 57 4.28 -10.59 4.80
C ASP A 57 5.69 -10.62 4.22
N ARG A 58 5.93 -11.57 3.31
CA ARG A 58 7.11 -11.59 2.43
C ARG A 58 6.83 -10.65 1.26
N VAL A 59 7.37 -9.43 1.32
CA VAL A 59 7.15 -8.40 0.29
C VAL A 59 8.06 -8.62 -0.92
N ASP A 60 9.30 -9.07 -0.69
CA ASP A 60 10.29 -9.37 -1.71
C ASP A 60 10.98 -10.72 -1.37
N PRO A 61 10.86 -11.75 -2.21
CA PRO A 61 11.53 -13.03 -2.01
C PRO A 61 13.06 -12.90 -1.94
N GLU A 62 13.63 -11.93 -2.64
CA GLU A 62 15.07 -11.73 -2.75
C GLU A 62 15.62 -10.82 -1.63
N ASP A 63 14.74 -10.14 -0.89
CA ASP A 63 15.14 -9.19 0.17
C ASP A 63 14.29 -9.35 1.44
N SER A 64 14.76 -10.24 2.31
CA SER A 64 14.12 -10.50 3.62
C SER A 64 14.11 -9.31 4.57
N SER A 65 14.91 -8.26 4.34
CA SER A 65 14.86 -7.05 5.16
C SER A 65 13.54 -6.28 5.01
N ARG A 66 12.79 -6.56 3.93
CA ARG A 66 11.49 -5.96 3.63
C ARG A 66 10.31 -6.75 4.19
N ASP A 67 10.56 -7.88 4.85
CA ASP A 67 9.51 -8.61 5.54
C ASP A 67 8.83 -7.70 6.54
N THR A 68 7.50 -7.74 6.57
CA THR A 68 6.70 -6.83 7.39
C THR A 68 5.80 -7.63 8.32
N LEU A 69 5.89 -7.37 9.61
CA LEU A 69 4.87 -7.81 10.56
C LEU A 69 3.66 -6.88 10.42
N VAL A 70 2.49 -7.48 10.22
CA VAL A 70 1.21 -6.79 10.17
C VAL A 70 0.29 -7.39 11.22
N PHE A 71 -0.36 -6.56 12.02
CA PHE A 71 -1.35 -7.00 12.99
C PHE A 71 -2.53 -6.02 13.08
N SER A 72 -3.67 -6.52 13.54
CA SER A 72 -4.90 -5.73 13.71
C SER A 72 -5.23 -5.62 15.18
N LEU A 73 -5.22 -4.41 15.74
CA LEU A 73 -5.69 -4.14 17.09
C LEU A 73 -7.22 -4.16 17.10
N PRO A 74 -7.89 -5.13 17.74
CA PRO A 74 -9.35 -5.18 17.78
C PRO A 74 -9.93 -4.11 18.71
N ASN A 75 -9.21 -3.80 19.79
CA ASN A 75 -9.64 -2.85 20.80
C ASN A 75 -8.90 -1.52 20.65
N PRO A 76 -9.58 -0.37 20.75
CA PRO A 76 -8.94 0.93 20.69
C PRO A 76 -7.85 1.12 21.76
N ILE A 77 -6.78 1.80 21.37
CA ILE A 77 -5.69 2.23 22.25
C ILE A 77 -5.82 3.74 22.54
N PRO A 78 -5.45 4.19 23.74
CA PRO A 78 -5.50 5.60 24.09
C PRO A 78 -4.54 6.43 23.22
N PRO A 79 -4.72 7.76 23.16
CA PRO A 79 -3.73 8.67 22.60
C PRO A 79 -2.34 8.45 23.19
N GLY A 80 -1.30 8.52 22.35
CA GLY A 80 0.10 8.61 22.78
C GLY A 80 0.48 10.05 23.15
N SER A 81 1.71 10.25 23.61
CA SER A 81 2.26 11.60 23.76
C SER A 81 2.62 12.19 22.39
N GLU A 82 2.49 13.51 22.22
CA GLU A 82 2.79 14.19 20.94
C GLU A 82 4.23 13.99 20.47
N ASP A 83 5.16 13.80 21.41
CA ASP A 83 6.57 13.52 21.16
C ASP A 83 6.87 12.03 20.88
N GLY A 84 5.86 11.16 20.96
CA GLY A 84 6.00 9.72 20.75
C GLY A 84 6.83 9.01 21.82
N VAL A 85 7.12 9.67 22.95
CA VAL A 85 7.94 9.10 24.04
C VAL A 85 7.17 8.06 24.85
N LEU A 86 5.86 8.24 25.02
CA LEU A 86 5.02 7.33 25.79
C LEU A 86 4.22 6.41 24.87
N ALA A 87 4.46 5.10 25.02
CA ALA A 87 3.68 4.07 24.36
C ALA A 87 2.21 4.13 24.80
N SER A 88 1.30 4.00 23.84
CA SER A 88 -0.15 3.95 24.08
C SER A 88 -0.59 2.59 24.63
N THR A 89 0.10 1.51 24.23
CA THR A 89 -0.05 0.18 24.80
C THR A 89 1.20 -0.65 24.56
N PHE A 90 1.26 -1.81 25.21
CA PHE A 90 2.28 -2.83 25.02
C PHE A 90 1.64 -4.15 24.60
N LEU A 91 2.22 -4.77 23.58
CA LEU A 91 1.88 -6.12 23.16
C LEU A 91 3.00 -7.06 23.58
N ARG A 92 2.63 -8.24 24.06
CA ARG A 92 3.57 -9.32 24.31
C ARG A 92 3.71 -10.18 23.06
N ALA A 93 4.96 -10.45 22.67
CA ALA A 93 5.30 -11.33 21.57
C ALA A 93 5.84 -12.66 22.09
N ASP A 94 5.07 -13.73 21.93
CA ASP A 94 5.46 -15.07 22.38
C ASP A 94 5.59 -16.04 21.20
N GLN A 95 6.30 -17.15 21.47
CA GLN A 95 6.29 -18.31 20.59
C GLN A 95 5.05 -19.17 20.90
N GLY A 96 4.20 -19.39 19.90
CA GLY A 96 2.97 -20.18 20.06
C GLY A 96 2.43 -20.69 18.74
N THR A 97 1.16 -21.11 18.75
CA THR A 97 0.42 -21.51 17.56
C THR A 97 -0.37 -20.32 17.04
N PRO A 98 -0.15 -19.89 15.79
CA PRO A 98 -0.94 -18.81 15.19
C PRO A 98 -2.44 -19.09 15.18
N ILE A 99 -3.23 -18.03 15.08
CA ILE A 99 -4.69 -18.13 14.96
C ILE A 99 -5.03 -18.93 13.69
N PRO A 100 -5.85 -19.98 13.77
CA PRO A 100 -6.31 -20.70 12.59
C PRO A 100 -7.12 -19.80 11.67
N SER A 101 -6.95 -19.98 10.36
CA SER A 101 -7.73 -19.24 9.38
C SER A 101 -9.23 -19.51 9.51
N LYS A 102 -10.01 -18.43 9.52
CA LYS A 102 -11.47 -18.43 9.58
C LYS A 102 -12.11 -18.16 8.23
N LEU A 103 -13.35 -18.60 8.08
CA LEU A 103 -14.18 -18.27 6.91
C LEU A 103 -14.39 -16.74 6.84
N GLY A 104 -14.16 -16.15 5.66
CA GLY A 104 -14.31 -14.70 5.44
C GLY A 104 -13.02 -13.89 5.68
N GLU A 105 -11.91 -14.55 6.02
CA GLU A 105 -10.59 -13.91 5.99
C GLU A 105 -10.20 -13.52 4.55
N PRO A 106 -9.38 -12.46 4.39
CA PRO A 106 -8.83 -12.10 3.11
C PRO A 106 -8.03 -13.24 2.51
N TYR A 107 -8.25 -13.47 1.22
CA TYR A 107 -7.47 -14.43 0.47
C TYR A 107 -7.23 -13.92 -0.95
N LEU A 108 -6.31 -14.57 -1.64
CA LEU A 108 -6.04 -14.31 -3.04
C LEU A 108 -6.13 -15.60 -3.86
N GLU A 109 -6.58 -15.48 -5.10
CA GLU A 109 -6.56 -16.53 -6.12
C GLU A 109 -5.66 -16.07 -7.26
N VAL A 110 -4.63 -16.85 -7.60
CA VAL A 110 -3.85 -16.62 -8.81
C VAL A 110 -4.51 -17.34 -9.96
N VAL A 111 -4.70 -16.62 -11.06
CA VAL A 111 -5.37 -17.10 -12.25
C VAL A 111 -4.30 -17.50 -13.25
N TYR A 112 -4.34 -18.76 -13.68
CA TYR A 112 -3.35 -19.32 -14.58
C TYR A 112 -3.94 -19.56 -15.97
N GLY A 113 -3.15 -19.28 -16.99
CA GLY A 113 -3.47 -19.62 -18.38
C GLY A 113 -3.31 -21.12 -18.65
N SER A 114 -3.70 -21.54 -19.86
CA SER A 114 -3.51 -22.92 -20.32
C SER A 114 -2.04 -23.36 -20.33
N ASP A 115 -1.12 -22.42 -20.48
CA ASP A 115 0.33 -22.58 -20.43
C ASP A 115 0.92 -22.56 -19.01
N ARG A 116 0.07 -22.53 -17.98
CA ARG A 116 0.42 -22.45 -16.54
C ARG A 116 1.18 -21.20 -16.13
N ARG A 117 1.15 -20.14 -16.94
CA ARG A 117 1.67 -18.82 -16.55
C ARG A 117 0.61 -18.03 -15.81
N GLU A 118 1.04 -17.21 -14.85
CA GLU A 118 0.14 -16.27 -14.17
C GLU A 118 -0.44 -15.27 -15.17
N ARG A 119 -1.76 -15.09 -15.15
CA ARG A 119 -2.50 -14.17 -16.03
C ARG A 119 -3.18 -13.05 -15.27
N GLY A 120 -3.58 -13.32 -14.03
CA GLY A 120 -4.28 -12.38 -13.17
C GLY A 120 -4.25 -12.80 -11.71
N VAL A 121 -4.73 -11.91 -10.85
CA VAL A 121 -4.91 -12.16 -9.43
C VAL A 121 -6.26 -11.62 -9.01
N ARG A 122 -6.99 -12.41 -8.23
CA ARG A 122 -8.22 -11.99 -7.56
C ARG A 122 -7.96 -11.83 -6.08
N LEU A 123 -8.08 -10.62 -5.56
CA LEU A 123 -8.03 -10.31 -4.13
C LEU A 123 -9.45 -10.29 -3.59
N VAL A 124 -9.70 -11.01 -2.50
CA VAL A 124 -11.04 -11.15 -1.91
C VAL A 124 -10.98 -10.94 -0.42
N ASN A 125 -11.92 -10.17 0.13
CA ASN A 125 -12.30 -10.23 1.53
C ASN A 125 -13.84 -10.38 1.63
N ASN A 126 -14.42 -10.18 2.81
CA ASN A 126 -15.87 -10.29 3.03
C ASN A 126 -16.72 -9.16 2.40
N ARG A 127 -16.11 -8.13 1.82
CA ARG A 127 -16.80 -6.96 1.22
C ARG A 127 -16.35 -6.67 -0.21
N LEU A 128 -15.04 -6.64 -0.45
CA LEU A 128 -14.41 -6.27 -1.71
C LEU A 128 -13.87 -7.51 -2.43
N ILE A 129 -14.15 -7.58 -3.73
CA ILE A 129 -13.52 -8.51 -4.67
C ILE A 129 -12.87 -7.66 -5.75
N VAL A 130 -11.56 -7.80 -5.94
CA VAL A 130 -10.82 -7.04 -6.94
C VAL A 130 -10.09 -7.99 -7.86
N TRP A 131 -10.27 -7.80 -9.17
CA TRP A 131 -9.57 -8.55 -10.19
C TRP A 131 -8.49 -7.69 -10.84
N PHE A 132 -7.25 -8.16 -10.78
CA PHE A 132 -6.10 -7.56 -11.46
C PHE A 132 -5.64 -8.45 -12.60
N ASN A 133 -5.39 -7.84 -13.76
CA ASN A 133 -4.75 -8.52 -14.88
C ASN A 133 -3.24 -8.28 -14.84
N LEU A 134 -2.45 -9.35 -14.98
CA LEU A 134 -0.98 -9.30 -14.95
C LEU A 134 -0.39 -9.18 -16.36
N ILE A 135 -1.12 -9.56 -17.39
CA ILE A 135 -0.67 -9.43 -18.78
C ILE A 135 -1.71 -8.70 -19.64
N PRO A 136 -1.32 -8.19 -20.82
CA PRO A 136 -2.24 -7.43 -21.66
C PRO A 136 -3.38 -8.26 -22.24
N ALA A 137 -3.20 -9.55 -22.49
CA ALA A 137 -4.23 -10.43 -23.07
C ALA A 137 -4.42 -11.68 -22.19
N PRO A 138 -5.03 -11.56 -20.99
CA PRO A 138 -5.21 -12.66 -20.04
C PRO A 138 -6.04 -13.80 -20.62
N GLU A 139 -6.96 -13.52 -21.54
CA GLU A 139 -7.86 -14.50 -22.18
C GLU A 139 -7.37 -14.96 -23.56
N ASP A 140 -6.16 -14.56 -23.99
CA ASP A 140 -5.61 -14.84 -25.32
C ASP A 140 -6.55 -14.38 -26.47
N ASP A 141 -7.31 -13.30 -26.26
CA ASP A 141 -8.44 -12.85 -27.08
C ASP A 141 -8.15 -11.62 -27.97
N GLU A 142 -6.86 -11.33 -28.22
CA GLU A 142 -6.33 -10.14 -28.93
C GLU A 142 -6.66 -8.77 -28.30
N HIS A 143 -7.62 -8.70 -27.38
CA HIS A 143 -7.94 -7.48 -26.64
C HIS A 143 -6.84 -7.16 -25.64
N ASN A 144 -6.68 -5.86 -25.39
CA ASN A 144 -5.77 -5.37 -24.38
C ASN A 144 -6.53 -5.00 -23.12
N TRP A 145 -6.28 -5.75 -22.06
CA TRP A 145 -6.88 -5.66 -20.75
C TRP A 145 -6.06 -4.79 -19.78
N PHE A 146 -5.05 -4.07 -20.30
CA PHE A 146 -4.26 -3.07 -19.59
C PHE A 146 -3.66 -3.58 -18.27
N SER A 147 -2.58 -4.37 -18.39
CA SER A 147 -1.97 -5.06 -17.25
C SER A 147 -1.57 -4.13 -16.10
N GLY A 148 -1.56 -4.70 -14.89
CA GLY A 148 -1.37 -3.99 -13.65
C GLY A 148 -2.59 -3.18 -13.19
N SER A 149 -3.68 -3.13 -13.95
CA SER A 149 -4.91 -2.45 -13.54
C SER A 149 -5.92 -3.41 -12.93
N ALA A 150 -6.84 -2.87 -12.13
CA ALA A 150 -8.02 -3.59 -11.69
C ALA A 150 -9.12 -3.43 -12.73
N THR A 151 -9.51 -4.53 -13.38
CA THR A 151 -10.53 -4.56 -14.46
C THR A 151 -11.93 -4.88 -13.97
N SER A 152 -12.05 -5.34 -12.72
CA SER A 152 -13.30 -5.48 -11.99
C SER A 152 -13.08 -5.18 -10.52
N VAL A 153 -13.98 -4.41 -9.94
CA VAL A 153 -14.05 -4.17 -8.49
C VAL A 153 -15.49 -4.37 -8.08
N GLN A 154 -15.75 -5.34 -7.21
CA GLN A 154 -17.07 -5.55 -6.64
C GLN A 154 -17.07 -5.19 -5.16
N LEU A 155 -17.98 -4.31 -4.78
CA LEU A 155 -18.28 -3.99 -3.40
C LEU A 155 -19.62 -4.62 -3.00
N ASP A 156 -19.59 -5.46 -1.98
CA ASP A 156 -20.72 -6.23 -1.49
C ASP A 156 -21.42 -6.97 -2.66
N HIS A 157 -20.61 -7.64 -3.49
CA HIS A 157 -20.99 -8.40 -4.70
C HIS A 157 -21.68 -7.61 -5.82
N GLN A 158 -21.48 -6.29 -5.91
CA GLN A 158 -21.88 -5.53 -7.11
C GLN A 158 -20.70 -4.73 -7.66
N GLU A 159 -20.56 -4.74 -8.98
CA GLU A 159 -19.52 -4.02 -9.70
C GLU A 159 -19.62 -2.51 -9.46
N VAL A 160 -18.48 -1.87 -9.18
CA VAL A 160 -18.40 -0.42 -8.94
C VAL A 160 -17.77 0.35 -10.09
N LEU A 161 -17.01 -0.31 -10.98
CA LEU A 161 -16.45 0.37 -12.16
C LEU A 161 -17.51 0.63 -13.23
N ASP A 162 -18.61 -0.13 -13.21
CA ASP A 162 -19.77 0.07 -14.07
C ASP A 162 -21.06 -0.37 -13.37
N PRO A 163 -21.55 0.45 -12.43
CA PRO A 163 -22.64 0.10 -11.54
C PRO A 163 -24.01 0.03 -12.25
N PHE A 164 -24.21 0.69 -13.40
CA PHE A 164 -25.53 0.73 -14.04
C PHE A 164 -25.94 -0.58 -14.68
N PRO A 165 -25.12 -1.23 -15.54
CA PRO A 165 -25.44 -2.56 -16.04
C PRO A 165 -25.47 -3.58 -14.91
N ALA A 166 -24.56 -3.46 -13.93
CA ALA A 166 -24.52 -4.35 -12.78
C ALA A 166 -25.81 -4.29 -11.93
N ALA A 167 -26.35 -3.09 -11.69
CA ALA A 167 -27.62 -2.91 -11.00
C ALA A 167 -28.82 -3.52 -11.75
N LYS A 168 -28.71 -3.70 -13.07
CA LYS A 168 -29.71 -4.39 -13.91
C LYS A 168 -29.48 -5.90 -14.02
N GLY A 169 -28.41 -6.43 -13.42
CA GLY A 169 -28.00 -7.83 -13.56
C GLY A 169 -27.35 -8.16 -14.91
N GLU A 170 -26.90 -7.14 -15.66
CA GLU A 170 -26.28 -7.28 -16.98
C GLU A 170 -24.75 -7.46 -16.90
N TRP A 171 -24.18 -7.59 -15.70
CA TRP A 171 -22.75 -7.77 -15.51
C TRP A 171 -22.31 -9.19 -15.86
N LEU A 172 -21.44 -9.32 -16.86
CA LEU A 172 -20.94 -10.60 -17.39
C LEU A 172 -19.56 -11.00 -16.85
N GLY A 173 -18.95 -10.19 -15.99
CA GLY A 173 -17.60 -10.40 -15.50
C GLY A 173 -16.71 -9.18 -15.73
N GLN A 174 -15.42 -9.45 -15.89
CA GLN A 174 -14.43 -8.42 -16.20
C GLN A 174 -14.69 -7.81 -17.58
N ASP A 175 -14.17 -6.60 -17.79
CA ASP A 175 -14.33 -5.86 -19.04
C ASP A 175 -12.97 -5.25 -19.43
N PRO A 176 -12.44 -5.50 -20.64
CA PRO A 176 -11.12 -5.01 -21.05
C PRO A 176 -11.06 -3.48 -21.14
N GLU A 177 -12.19 -2.79 -21.33
CA GLU A 177 -12.21 -1.34 -21.39
C GLU A 177 -12.20 -0.69 -20.01
N LYS A 178 -12.73 -1.37 -18.99
CA LYS A 178 -12.82 -0.85 -17.63
C LYS A 178 -11.53 -1.10 -16.88
N ARG A 179 -11.06 -0.06 -16.20
CA ARG A 179 -9.83 -0.14 -15.41
C ARG A 179 -9.76 0.93 -14.37
N CYS A 180 -9.27 0.57 -13.19
CA CYS A 180 -8.80 1.53 -12.20
C CYS A 180 -7.43 1.08 -11.67
N LEU A 181 -6.76 1.93 -10.89
CA LEU A 181 -5.42 1.68 -10.39
C LEU A 181 -4.38 1.41 -11.50
N GLN A 182 -4.64 1.86 -12.74
CA GLN A 182 -3.67 1.73 -13.82
C GLN A 182 -2.59 2.79 -13.66
N VAL A 183 -1.34 2.38 -13.41
CA VAL A 183 -0.18 3.25 -13.57
C VAL A 183 0.15 3.29 -15.07
N SER A 184 -0.25 4.37 -15.72
CA SER A 184 -0.09 4.52 -17.18
C SER A 184 1.29 5.04 -17.56
N GLU A 185 1.89 5.89 -16.72
CA GLU A 185 3.22 6.46 -16.95
C GLU A 185 3.95 6.69 -15.62
N ILE A 186 5.28 6.64 -15.67
CA ILE A 186 6.16 7.09 -14.60
C ILE A 186 7.04 8.23 -15.10
N GLN A 187 7.35 9.17 -14.21
CA GLN A 187 8.26 10.28 -14.48
C GLN A 187 9.51 10.13 -13.63
N LEU A 188 10.65 9.88 -14.27
CA LEU A 188 11.97 9.79 -13.63
C LEU A 188 12.72 11.12 -13.79
N PRO A 189 13.72 11.39 -12.92
CA PRO A 189 14.60 12.54 -13.09
C PRO A 189 15.25 12.55 -14.48
N GLY A 190 15.22 13.68 -15.18
CA GLY A 190 15.78 13.77 -16.52
C GLY A 190 17.31 13.83 -16.56
N SER A 191 17.86 13.61 -17.76
CA SER A 191 19.29 13.77 -18.03
C SER A 191 19.70 15.25 -18.01
N LEU A 192 20.93 15.52 -17.54
CA LEU A 192 21.53 16.86 -17.63
C LEU A 192 21.83 17.27 -19.08
N TYR A 193 22.02 16.31 -20.02
CA TYR A 193 22.36 16.57 -21.42
C TYR A 193 21.76 15.56 -22.41
N PRO A 194 20.97 16.00 -23.42
CA PRO A 194 20.34 17.33 -23.49
C PRO A 194 19.44 17.53 -22.25
N LYS A 195 19.35 18.77 -21.74
CA LYS A 195 18.50 19.09 -20.59
C LYS A 195 17.05 18.72 -20.90
N SER A 196 16.62 17.56 -20.44
CA SER A 196 15.20 17.22 -20.33
C SER A 196 14.86 17.29 -18.85
N PRO A 197 13.80 18.01 -18.44
CA PRO A 197 13.44 18.08 -17.04
C PRO A 197 13.02 16.71 -16.48
N GLN A 198 12.50 15.82 -17.33
CA GLN A 198 11.93 14.52 -16.93
C GLN A 198 12.18 13.44 -17.99
N TYR A 199 12.37 12.19 -17.56
CA TYR A 199 12.40 11.00 -18.39
C TYR A 199 11.09 10.23 -18.17
N GLN A 200 10.25 10.16 -19.20
CA GLN A 200 8.94 9.50 -19.12
C GLN A 200 9.03 8.06 -19.60
N VAL A 201 8.46 7.13 -18.82
CA VAL A 201 8.29 5.74 -19.24
C VAL A 201 6.80 5.43 -19.26
N SER A 202 6.31 4.99 -20.41
CA SER A 202 4.93 4.56 -20.56
C SER A 202 4.81 3.11 -20.11
N LEU A 203 3.83 2.81 -19.26
CA LEU A 203 3.58 1.48 -18.69
C LEU A 203 2.21 0.91 -19.07
N PHE A 204 1.39 1.66 -19.82
CA PHE A 204 -0.03 1.37 -20.06
C PHE A 204 -0.35 -0.03 -20.60
N ASN A 205 0.56 -0.62 -21.39
CA ASN A 205 0.41 -1.95 -22.02
C ASN A 205 1.52 -2.93 -21.63
N HIS A 206 2.29 -2.62 -20.60
CA HIS A 206 3.37 -3.50 -20.16
C HIS A 206 2.82 -4.64 -19.30
N ALA A 207 3.44 -5.81 -19.39
CA ALA A 207 3.13 -6.91 -18.49
C ALA A 207 3.68 -6.64 -17.08
N TYR A 208 3.09 -7.30 -16.10
CA TYR A 208 3.56 -7.39 -14.74
C TYR A 208 3.77 -8.86 -14.38
N ARG A 209 4.88 -9.15 -13.72
CA ARG A 209 5.13 -10.48 -13.13
C ARG A 209 4.76 -10.47 -11.65
N LEU A 210 4.17 -11.57 -11.19
CA LEU A 210 3.95 -11.79 -9.75
C LEU A 210 5.30 -12.06 -9.07
N VAL A 211 5.64 -11.24 -8.08
CA VAL A 211 6.88 -11.35 -7.28
C VAL A 211 6.64 -12.18 -6.03
N ALA A 212 5.63 -11.80 -5.28
CA ALA A 212 5.30 -12.39 -3.99
C ALA A 212 3.81 -12.31 -3.75
N GLN A 213 3.34 -13.16 -2.86
CA GLN A 213 1.96 -13.19 -2.42
C GLN A 213 1.91 -13.57 -0.94
N SER A 214 0.96 -13.00 -0.22
CA SER A 214 0.70 -13.30 1.19
C SER A 214 -0.80 -13.34 1.42
N SER A 215 -1.25 -14.28 2.24
CA SER A 215 -2.64 -14.37 2.71
C SER A 215 -2.62 -14.81 4.15
N GLY A 216 -3.44 -14.16 4.97
CA GLY A 216 -3.49 -14.40 6.40
C GLY A 216 -4.64 -13.66 7.05
N PRO A 217 -4.73 -13.73 8.39
CA PRO A 217 -5.90 -13.25 9.13
C PRO A 217 -6.10 -11.73 9.09
N VAL A 218 -5.09 -10.96 8.64
CA VAL A 218 -5.13 -9.49 8.63
C VAL A 218 -5.37 -8.95 7.22
N ARG A 219 -4.69 -9.51 6.21
CA ARG A 219 -4.80 -9.06 4.81
C ARG A 219 -4.35 -10.13 3.82
N ALA A 220 -4.82 -9.99 2.60
CA ALA A 220 -4.22 -10.59 1.42
C ALA A 220 -3.39 -9.52 0.71
N SER A 221 -2.22 -9.87 0.22
CA SER A 221 -1.36 -8.95 -0.52
C SER A 221 -0.60 -9.64 -1.64
N ILE A 222 -0.30 -8.86 -2.68
CA ILE A 222 0.59 -9.25 -3.77
C ILE A 222 1.66 -8.20 -3.96
N THR A 223 2.84 -8.64 -4.34
CA THR A 223 3.87 -7.79 -4.94
C THR A 223 3.94 -8.14 -6.42
N ILE A 224 3.81 -7.15 -7.29
CA ILE A 224 4.01 -7.31 -8.74
C ILE A 224 5.12 -6.36 -9.19
N ALA A 225 5.83 -6.71 -10.27
CA ALA A 225 6.77 -5.79 -10.89
C ALA A 225 6.51 -5.66 -12.39
N SER A 226 6.66 -4.45 -12.92
CA SER A 226 6.58 -4.18 -14.35
C SER A 226 7.67 -4.94 -15.12
N GLU A 227 7.52 -5.02 -16.44
CA GLU A 227 8.66 -5.29 -17.31
C GLU A 227 9.82 -4.32 -17.04
N PRO A 228 11.08 -4.79 -17.20
CA PRO A 228 12.24 -3.93 -17.05
C PRO A 228 12.30 -2.84 -18.13
N PHE A 229 12.75 -1.65 -17.75
CA PHE A 229 12.98 -0.52 -18.65
C PHE A 229 14.35 0.11 -18.39
N ASP A 230 14.96 0.65 -19.45
CA ASP A 230 16.23 1.35 -19.36
C ASP A 230 16.05 2.74 -18.74
N TYR A 231 16.99 3.15 -17.90
CA TYR A 231 17.09 4.51 -17.38
C TYR A 231 18.53 5.00 -17.48
N MET A 232 18.71 6.13 -18.15
CA MET A 232 19.99 6.84 -18.20
C MET A 232 19.83 8.17 -17.47
N GLY A 233 20.58 8.33 -16.39
CA GLY A 233 20.50 9.55 -15.59
C GLY A 233 21.77 9.81 -14.81
N VAL A 234 21.82 10.98 -14.21
CA VAL A 234 22.96 11.39 -13.38
C VAL A 234 22.72 10.93 -11.95
N ASP A 235 23.73 10.31 -11.36
CA ASP A 235 23.73 10.03 -9.94
C ASP A 235 23.86 11.35 -9.15
N PRO A 236 22.93 11.64 -8.22
CA PRO A 236 22.91 12.94 -7.55
C PRO A 236 24.07 13.15 -6.57
N VAL A 237 24.76 12.08 -6.16
CA VAL A 237 25.86 12.16 -5.18
C VAL A 237 27.19 12.37 -5.90
N THR A 238 27.43 11.59 -6.94
CA THR A 238 28.71 11.59 -7.67
C THR A 238 28.72 12.51 -8.89
N GLY A 239 27.55 12.85 -9.42
CA GLY A 239 27.42 13.59 -10.68
C GLY A 239 27.74 12.76 -11.93
N SER A 240 28.04 11.46 -11.76
CA SER A 240 28.33 10.55 -12.86
C SER A 240 27.05 10.09 -13.56
N ASN A 241 27.14 9.91 -14.89
CA ASN A 241 26.08 9.22 -15.62
C ASN A 241 26.06 7.74 -15.21
N ARG A 242 24.87 7.18 -15.10
CA ARG A 242 24.63 5.76 -14.87
C ARG A 242 23.57 5.25 -15.83
N HIS A 243 23.78 4.02 -16.31
CA HIS A 243 22.76 3.25 -17.01
C HIS A 243 22.22 2.19 -16.07
N LEU A 244 20.94 2.31 -15.72
CA LEU A 244 20.22 1.36 -14.89
C LEU A 244 19.17 0.60 -15.72
N ILE A 245 18.99 -0.69 -15.41
CA ILE A 245 17.77 -1.44 -15.73
C ILE A 245 16.86 -1.34 -14.52
N CYS A 246 15.68 -0.78 -14.72
CA CYS A 246 14.74 -0.45 -13.67
C CYS A 246 13.43 -1.23 -13.81
N GLU A 247 12.79 -1.51 -12.69
CA GLU A 247 11.45 -2.09 -12.62
C GLU A 247 10.60 -1.31 -11.60
N LEU A 248 9.33 -1.07 -11.93
CA LEU A 248 8.35 -0.55 -10.99
C LEU A 248 7.77 -1.71 -10.20
N TYR A 249 7.91 -1.68 -8.88
CA TYR A 249 7.29 -2.63 -7.97
C TYR A 249 6.05 -2.02 -7.33
N ARG A 250 5.01 -2.84 -7.17
CA ARG A 250 3.73 -2.46 -6.56
C ARG A 250 3.32 -3.53 -5.56
N VAL A 251 3.08 -3.14 -4.33
CA VAL A 251 2.56 -3.99 -3.25
C VAL A 251 1.11 -3.62 -3.04
N ILE A 252 0.18 -4.48 -3.42
CA ILE A 252 -1.26 -4.23 -3.35
C ILE A 252 -1.83 -5.10 -2.24
N SER A 253 -2.52 -4.47 -1.30
CA SER A 253 -3.01 -5.10 -0.07
C SER A 253 -4.50 -4.87 0.16
N LEU A 254 -5.22 -5.95 0.43
CA LEU A 254 -6.64 -5.95 0.81
C LEU A 254 -6.80 -6.45 2.25
N TYR A 255 -7.18 -5.55 3.16
CA TYR A 255 -7.37 -5.86 4.57
C TYR A 255 -8.72 -6.51 4.87
N THR A 256 -8.82 -7.28 5.97
CA THR A 256 -10.08 -7.88 6.43
C THR A 256 -11.16 -6.83 6.65
N GLY A 257 -12.32 -6.95 6.00
CA GLY A 257 -13.43 -5.99 6.17
C GLY A 257 -13.30 -4.67 5.42
N ALA A 258 -12.18 -4.42 4.74
CA ALA A 258 -11.95 -3.16 4.05
C ALA A 258 -12.75 -3.05 2.75
N ASP A 259 -13.22 -1.84 2.45
CA ASP A 259 -13.74 -1.41 1.16
C ASP A 259 -12.72 -0.53 0.41
N TYR A 260 -11.44 -0.71 0.74
CA TYR A 260 -10.31 -0.03 0.12
C TYR A 260 -9.14 -0.99 -0.11
N LEU A 261 -8.27 -0.61 -1.03
CA LEU A 261 -6.95 -1.19 -1.22
C LEU A 261 -5.87 -0.23 -0.72
N ILE A 262 -4.78 -0.77 -0.17
CA ILE A 262 -3.52 -0.04 0.00
C ILE A 262 -2.56 -0.49 -1.08
N GLU A 263 -1.97 0.47 -1.79
CA GLU A 263 -0.96 0.25 -2.79
C GLU A 263 0.35 0.96 -2.39
N GLU A 264 1.46 0.23 -2.33
CA GLU A 264 2.78 0.80 -2.10
C GLU A 264 3.67 0.60 -3.33
N LEU A 265 4.22 1.68 -3.87
CA LEU A 265 5.02 1.67 -5.09
C LEU A 265 6.44 2.13 -4.82
N PHE A 266 7.40 1.52 -5.51
CA PHE A 266 8.81 1.91 -5.51
C PHE A 266 9.51 1.42 -6.77
N ILE A 267 10.59 2.10 -7.19
CA ILE A 267 11.40 1.71 -8.34
C ILE A 267 12.76 1.20 -7.86
N LYS A 268 13.13 0.01 -8.32
CA LYS A 268 14.47 -0.55 -8.15
C LYS A 268 15.21 -0.48 -9.47
N GLY A 269 16.41 0.08 -9.45
CA GLY A 269 17.35 0.07 -10.57
C GLY A 269 18.60 -0.73 -10.23
N LYS A 270 19.10 -1.50 -11.20
CA LYS A 270 20.40 -2.18 -11.14
C LYS A 270 21.30 -1.70 -12.28
N PRO A 271 22.62 -1.55 -12.08
CA PRO A 271 23.55 -1.22 -13.15
C PRO A 271 23.40 -2.20 -14.32
N LYS A 272 23.37 -1.67 -15.55
CA LYS A 272 23.25 -2.50 -16.76
C LYS A 272 24.53 -3.31 -17.01
N ALA A 273 25.69 -2.69 -16.80
CA ALA A 273 27.00 -3.33 -16.87
C ALA A 273 27.86 -2.98 -15.63
N GLU A 274 28.94 -3.74 -15.41
CA GLU A 274 29.88 -3.47 -14.30
C GLU A 274 30.51 -2.07 -14.38
N GLU A 275 30.70 -1.55 -15.60
CA GLU A 275 31.20 -0.19 -15.85
C GLU A 275 30.21 0.92 -15.43
N ASP A 276 28.91 0.61 -15.35
CA ASP A 276 27.89 1.54 -14.85
C ASP A 276 27.80 1.55 -13.31
N ARG A 277 28.56 0.67 -12.65
CA ARG A 277 28.54 0.53 -11.19
C ARG A 277 29.38 1.63 -10.54
N ILE A 278 28.78 2.31 -9.58
CA ILE A 278 29.51 3.26 -8.73
C ILE A 278 30.22 2.48 -7.62
N PRO A 279 31.53 2.68 -7.40
CA PRO A 279 32.24 2.03 -6.32
C PRO A 279 31.63 2.34 -4.94
N ASN A 280 31.54 1.34 -4.07
CA ASN A 280 31.01 1.44 -2.70
C ASN A 280 29.52 1.85 -2.58
N THR A 281 28.73 1.77 -3.65
CA THR A 281 27.27 1.93 -3.56
C THR A 281 26.55 0.58 -3.53
N PRO A 282 25.34 0.51 -2.93
CA PRO A 282 24.48 -0.67 -3.04
C PRO A 282 24.25 -1.07 -4.50
N GLU A 283 24.12 -2.37 -4.76
CA GLU A 283 23.83 -2.91 -6.10
C GLU A 283 22.44 -2.47 -6.60
N VAL A 284 21.48 -2.36 -5.67
CA VAL A 284 20.12 -1.89 -5.96
C VAL A 284 19.99 -0.42 -5.56
N VAL A 285 19.57 0.40 -6.51
CA VAL A 285 19.33 1.84 -6.33
C VAL A 285 17.83 2.09 -6.32
N ASN A 286 17.34 2.81 -5.31
CA ASN A 286 15.96 3.31 -5.30
C ASN A 286 15.90 4.71 -5.92
N LEU A 287 15.13 4.86 -7.01
CA LEU A 287 14.99 6.13 -7.71
C LEU A 287 13.76 6.91 -7.23
N PRO A 288 13.81 8.25 -7.12
CA PRO A 288 12.60 9.05 -7.00
C PRO A 288 11.82 9.02 -8.32
N PHE A 289 10.50 9.06 -8.25
CA PHE A 289 9.62 8.98 -9.42
C PHE A 289 8.27 9.64 -9.16
N GLY A 290 7.73 10.30 -10.19
CA GLY A 290 6.32 10.72 -10.25
C GLY A 290 5.47 9.64 -10.92
N LEU A 291 4.17 9.67 -10.66
CA LEU A 291 3.21 8.69 -11.15
C LEU A 291 2.08 9.38 -11.92
N HIS A 292 1.68 8.79 -13.05
CA HIS A 292 0.44 9.15 -13.73
C HIS A 292 -0.52 7.95 -13.72
N TYR A 293 -1.62 8.11 -13.00
CA TYR A 293 -2.69 7.14 -12.98
C TYR A 293 -3.74 7.44 -14.04
N PHE A 294 -4.32 6.39 -14.59
CA PHE A 294 -5.49 6.45 -15.44
C PHE A 294 -6.58 5.52 -14.89
N ALA A 295 -7.84 5.92 -15.05
CA ALA A 295 -8.98 5.07 -14.79
C ALA A 295 -10.09 5.31 -15.81
N HIS A 296 -10.74 4.22 -16.24
CA HIS A 296 -11.99 4.20 -16.97
C HIS A 296 -13.07 3.58 -16.06
N MET A 297 -13.92 4.44 -15.51
CA MET A 297 -14.98 4.09 -14.56
C MET A 297 -16.27 4.84 -14.90
N ASN A 298 -17.37 4.13 -15.12
CA ASN A 298 -18.67 4.73 -15.39
C ASN A 298 -19.38 5.11 -14.09
N MET A 299 -18.98 6.21 -13.47
CA MET A 299 -19.59 6.68 -12.20
C MET A 299 -20.92 7.45 -12.39
N GLY A 300 -21.45 7.56 -13.61
CA GLY A 300 -22.71 8.25 -13.92
C GLY A 300 -22.54 9.73 -14.32
N GLN A 301 -23.66 10.46 -14.47
CA GLN A 301 -23.67 11.83 -14.99
C GLN A 301 -23.42 12.93 -13.94
N THR A 302 -23.31 12.60 -12.66
CA THR A 302 -23.15 13.55 -11.54
C THR A 302 -21.78 13.37 -10.89
N GLN A 303 -20.73 13.45 -11.71
CA GLN A 303 -19.34 13.28 -11.25
C GLN A 303 -18.81 14.64 -10.78
N ASP A 304 -19.00 14.93 -9.50
CA ASP A 304 -18.34 16.06 -8.88
C ASP A 304 -17.00 15.58 -8.29
N ILE A 305 -15.91 16.27 -8.65
CA ILE A 305 -14.62 16.06 -7.99
C ILE A 305 -14.60 16.96 -6.76
N GLU A 306 -14.58 16.33 -5.60
CA GLU A 306 -14.41 17.01 -4.32
C GLU A 306 -12.95 16.87 -3.90
N GLN A 307 -12.19 17.94 -4.14
CA GLN A 307 -10.84 18.11 -3.61
C GLN A 307 -10.88 19.15 -2.49
N VAL A 308 -10.38 18.80 -1.31
CA VAL A 308 -10.32 19.73 -0.18
C VAL A 308 -9.01 20.51 -0.23
N PHE A 309 -9.10 21.77 -0.68
CA PHE A 309 -8.02 22.76 -0.64
C PHE A 309 -7.87 23.28 0.79
N PRO A 310 -7.11 22.57 1.65
CA PRO A 310 -5.68 22.90 1.73
C PRO A 310 -4.72 21.70 1.73
N VAL A 311 -5.21 20.46 1.55
CA VAL A 311 -4.37 19.24 1.61
C VAL A 311 -4.44 18.53 0.24
N PRO A 312 -3.48 18.76 -0.67
CA PRO A 312 -3.52 18.21 -2.03
C PRO A 312 -3.12 16.73 -2.08
N ASP A 313 -3.35 15.94 -1.03
CA ASP A 313 -2.86 14.55 -0.91
C ASP A 313 -3.96 13.51 -1.08
N TRP A 314 -5.21 13.97 -1.22
CA TRP A 314 -6.35 13.11 -1.40
C TRP A 314 -7.47 13.83 -2.17
N PHE A 315 -8.33 13.04 -2.82
CA PHE A 315 -9.56 13.53 -3.45
C PHE A 315 -10.64 12.45 -3.41
N ALA A 316 -11.89 12.88 -3.59
CA ALA A 316 -13.03 12.02 -3.80
C ALA A 316 -13.73 12.39 -5.11
N VAL A 317 -14.25 11.37 -5.81
CA VAL A 317 -15.07 11.55 -7.02
C VAL A 317 -16.24 10.59 -6.96
N GLY A 318 -17.41 11.04 -7.38
CA GLY A 318 -18.55 10.17 -7.59
C GLY A 318 -19.85 10.85 -7.22
N SER A 319 -20.90 10.04 -7.11
CA SER A 319 -22.23 10.52 -6.77
C SER A 319 -22.74 9.89 -5.50
N THR A 320 -23.50 10.70 -4.78
CA THR A 320 -24.05 10.42 -3.45
C THR A 320 -25.38 9.66 -3.51
N ALA A 321 -26.01 9.57 -4.68
CA ALA A 321 -27.26 8.84 -4.87
C ALA A 321 -27.03 7.33 -5.13
N PRO A 322 -27.98 6.44 -4.85
CA PRO A 322 -28.00 5.09 -5.41
C PRO A 322 -28.41 5.10 -6.90
N PRO A 323 -27.89 4.20 -7.77
CA PRO A 323 -26.92 3.13 -7.51
C PRO A 323 -25.47 3.60 -7.70
N TYR A 324 -25.22 4.90 -7.62
CA TYR A 324 -23.95 5.47 -8.05
C TYR A 324 -22.79 5.03 -7.16
N ALA A 325 -21.66 4.77 -7.81
CA ALA A 325 -20.41 4.46 -7.16
C ALA A 325 -19.64 5.75 -6.86
N ALA A 326 -18.76 5.67 -5.87
CA ALA A 326 -17.79 6.71 -5.58
C ALA A 326 -16.41 6.10 -5.36
N TYR A 327 -15.39 6.85 -5.76
CA TYR A 327 -13.98 6.48 -5.72
C TYR A 327 -13.17 7.57 -5.03
N GLY A 328 -12.32 7.15 -4.09
CA GLY A 328 -11.45 8.04 -3.34
C GLY A 328 -9.99 7.62 -3.49
N LEU A 329 -9.11 8.60 -3.62
CA LEU A 329 -7.67 8.39 -3.53
C LEU A 329 -7.14 9.17 -2.33
N ALA A 330 -6.29 8.53 -1.54
CA ALA A 330 -5.42 9.21 -0.58
C ALA A 330 -3.98 8.75 -0.77
N THR A 331 -3.00 9.63 -0.64
CA THR A 331 -1.59 9.29 -0.86
C THR A 331 -0.64 10.07 0.05
N ASN A 332 0.60 9.60 0.18
CA ASN A 332 1.68 10.34 0.87
C ASN A 332 2.41 11.33 -0.05
N LEU A 333 2.08 11.37 -1.34
CA LEU A 333 2.65 12.29 -2.31
C LEU A 333 1.61 13.33 -2.71
N HIS A 334 2.04 14.56 -2.94
CA HIS A 334 1.14 15.60 -3.44
C HIS A 334 0.58 15.24 -4.81
N ILE A 335 -0.72 15.45 -4.96
CA ILE A 335 -1.46 15.33 -6.21
C ILE A 335 -1.31 16.66 -6.95
N ASP A 336 -0.54 16.64 -8.03
CA ASP A 336 -0.21 17.82 -8.83
C ASP A 336 -1.39 18.27 -9.69
N ALA A 337 -2.06 17.31 -10.32
CA ALA A 337 -3.17 17.56 -11.21
C ALA A 337 -4.15 16.39 -11.22
N ILE A 338 -5.44 16.71 -11.37
CA ILE A 338 -6.52 15.77 -11.60
C ILE A 338 -7.25 16.22 -12.87
N ALA A 339 -7.49 15.30 -13.79
CA ALA A 339 -8.19 15.55 -15.04
C ALA A 339 -9.46 14.72 -15.13
N HIS A 340 -10.59 15.41 -15.27
CA HIS A 340 -11.89 14.84 -15.55
C HIS A 340 -12.79 15.89 -16.22
N PRO A 341 -13.43 15.58 -17.35
CA PRO A 341 -13.24 14.38 -18.16
C PRO A 341 -11.85 14.33 -18.82
N HIS A 342 -11.13 13.20 -18.71
CA HIS A 342 -9.85 13.04 -19.39
C HIS A 342 -10.07 12.77 -20.89
N GLY A 343 -9.44 13.58 -21.75
CA GLY A 343 -9.62 13.48 -23.21
C GLY A 343 -11.06 13.75 -23.68
N GLY A 344 -11.87 14.45 -22.87
CA GLY A 344 -13.29 14.72 -23.17
C GLY A 344 -14.24 13.55 -22.90
N HIS A 345 -13.76 12.42 -22.37
CA HIS A 345 -14.60 11.27 -22.02
C HIS A 345 -15.07 11.34 -20.56
N PRO A 346 -16.39 11.32 -20.29
CA PRO A 346 -16.94 11.42 -18.94
C PRO A 346 -16.66 10.18 -18.08
N SER A 347 -16.26 9.05 -18.65
CA SER A 347 -15.88 7.89 -17.84
C SER A 347 -14.38 7.83 -17.57
N HIS A 348 -13.59 8.78 -18.08
CA HIS A 348 -12.13 8.77 -17.94
C HIS A 348 -11.65 9.77 -16.89
N PHE A 349 -10.73 9.30 -16.06
CA PHE A 349 -10.09 10.04 -14.99
C PHE A 349 -8.59 9.84 -15.11
N SER A 350 -7.83 10.89 -14.83
CA SER A 350 -6.39 10.75 -14.64
C SER A 350 -5.89 11.69 -13.56
N TRP A 351 -4.82 11.31 -12.89
CA TRP A 351 -4.19 12.15 -11.88
C TRP A 351 -2.68 11.92 -11.83
N HIS A 352 -1.96 12.98 -11.46
CA HIS A 352 -0.51 13.01 -11.38
C HIS A 352 -0.06 13.16 -9.94
N LEU A 353 0.88 12.33 -9.51
CA LEU A 353 1.56 12.45 -8.22
C LEU A 353 2.96 13.02 -8.42
N LEU A 354 3.33 13.99 -7.59
CA LEU A 354 4.67 14.57 -7.59
C LEU A 354 5.74 13.52 -7.23
N PRO A 355 7.01 13.72 -7.66
CA PRO A 355 8.04 12.73 -7.44
C PRO A 355 8.35 12.43 -5.97
N GLY A 356 8.43 11.14 -5.64
CA GLY A 356 8.85 10.64 -4.33
C GLY A 356 9.70 9.37 -4.44
N LYS A 357 10.40 8.98 -3.37
CA LYS A 357 11.17 7.71 -3.34
C LYS A 357 10.28 6.47 -3.24
N SER A 358 9.08 6.65 -2.71
CA SER A 358 8.03 5.65 -2.64
C SER A 358 6.68 6.36 -2.57
N ALA A 359 5.66 5.73 -3.13
CA ALA A 359 4.28 6.16 -3.01
C ALA A 359 3.51 5.14 -2.18
N LYS A 360 2.67 5.61 -1.27
CA LYS A 360 1.67 4.81 -0.56
C LYS A 360 0.33 5.45 -0.88
N CYS A 361 -0.52 4.70 -1.56
CA CYS A 361 -1.83 5.11 -2.00
C CYS A 361 -2.90 4.25 -1.30
N LEU A 362 -4.04 4.86 -1.01
CA LEU A 362 -5.26 4.20 -0.61
C LEU A 362 -6.30 4.47 -1.69
N HIS A 363 -6.94 3.39 -2.16
CA HIS A 363 -7.99 3.43 -3.16
C HIS A 363 -9.30 2.98 -2.51
N LEU A 364 -10.18 3.92 -2.18
CA LEU A 364 -11.43 3.70 -1.48
C LEU A 364 -12.59 3.56 -2.46
N PHE A 365 -13.42 2.53 -2.26
CA PHE A 365 -14.62 2.28 -3.06
C PHE A 365 -15.86 2.41 -2.19
N MET A 366 -16.88 3.09 -2.70
CA MET A 366 -18.16 3.26 -1.99
C MET A 366 -19.35 3.19 -2.93
N ARG A 367 -20.52 2.88 -2.35
CA ARG A 367 -21.81 2.85 -3.02
C ARG A 367 -22.90 3.39 -2.10
N GLY A 368 -23.80 4.22 -2.64
CA GLY A 368 -25.09 4.54 -2.02
C GLY A 368 -25.02 5.24 -0.66
N GLN A 369 -23.95 6.02 -0.39
CA GLN A 369 -23.85 6.84 0.82
C GLN A 369 -23.88 8.33 0.48
N PRO A 370 -24.88 9.08 0.99
CA PRO A 370 -25.16 10.41 0.46
C PRO A 370 -24.27 11.55 0.96
N HIS A 371 -23.56 11.39 2.08
CA HIS A 371 -22.85 12.50 2.71
C HIS A 371 -21.52 12.06 3.34
N GLY A 372 -20.49 12.90 3.19
CA GLY A 372 -19.21 12.77 3.89
C GLY A 372 -18.24 11.75 3.30
N PHE A 373 -18.36 11.42 2.01
CA PHE A 373 -17.41 10.52 1.37
C PHE A 373 -16.00 11.11 1.32
N ASP A 374 -15.89 12.38 0.91
CA ASP A 374 -14.69 13.19 0.99
C ASP A 374 -14.09 13.19 2.41
N ALA A 375 -14.92 13.42 3.44
CA ALA A 375 -14.50 13.39 4.83
C ALA A 375 -13.98 12.01 5.25
N ARG A 376 -14.57 10.92 4.71
CA ARG A 376 -14.10 9.56 4.93
C ARG A 376 -12.75 9.30 4.26
N VAL A 377 -12.54 9.76 3.03
CA VAL A 377 -11.24 9.67 2.35
C VAL A 377 -10.19 10.45 3.14
N GLY A 378 -10.48 11.69 3.54
CA GLY A 378 -9.59 12.51 4.36
C GLY A 378 -9.28 11.89 5.72
N HIS A 379 -10.27 11.26 6.36
CA HIS A 379 -10.06 10.52 7.60
C HIS A 379 -9.11 9.33 7.38
N PHE A 380 -9.32 8.52 6.34
CA PHE A 380 -8.42 7.42 6.02
C PHE A 380 -7.02 7.88 5.61
N TRP A 381 -6.90 8.99 4.88
CA TRP A 381 -5.61 9.62 4.58
C TRP A 381 -4.87 9.93 5.88
N TYR A 382 -5.53 10.64 6.81
CA TYR A 382 -4.94 11.00 8.08
C TYR A 382 -4.52 9.76 8.86
N GLU A 383 -5.41 8.78 8.93
CA GLU A 383 -5.26 7.60 9.76
C GLU A 383 -4.28 6.56 9.21
N LEU A 384 -4.25 6.29 7.92
CA LEU A 384 -3.50 5.16 7.34
C LEU A 384 -2.22 5.59 6.61
N ILE A 385 -2.10 6.88 6.31
CA ILE A 385 -0.99 7.44 5.53
C ILE A 385 -0.23 8.50 6.33
N HIS A 386 -0.90 9.55 6.81
CA HIS A 386 -0.23 10.69 7.45
C HIS A 386 0.22 10.39 8.90
N GLN A 387 -0.68 9.83 9.71
CA GLN A 387 -0.47 9.49 11.12
C GLN A 387 -0.93 8.04 11.41
N PRO A 388 -0.28 7.04 10.77
CA PRO A 388 -0.56 5.63 11.05
C PRO A 388 -0.19 5.27 12.49
N LEU A 389 -0.88 4.26 13.03
CA LEU A 389 -0.44 3.59 14.25
C LEU A 389 0.98 3.05 14.03
N LYS A 390 1.85 3.25 15.01
CA LYS A 390 3.27 2.85 14.94
C LYS A 390 3.56 1.78 15.98
N ALA A 391 4.54 0.93 15.71
CA ALA A 391 5.03 -0.03 16.67
C ALA A 391 6.55 -0.15 16.59
N GLU A 392 7.17 -0.41 17.73
CA GLU A 392 8.60 -0.67 17.84
C GLU A 392 8.89 -1.69 18.93
N ILE A 393 10.08 -2.26 18.90
CA ILE A 393 10.55 -3.17 19.96
C ILE A 393 10.79 -2.33 21.21
N TYR A 394 10.15 -2.69 22.30
CA TYR A 394 10.41 -2.04 23.59
C TYR A 394 11.70 -2.62 24.19
N GLN A 395 12.64 -1.72 24.48
CA GLN A 395 13.85 -2.03 25.23
C GLN A 395 13.82 -1.18 26.51
N ASP A 396 13.95 -1.83 27.66
CA ASP A 396 14.24 -1.11 28.90
C ASP A 396 15.60 -0.42 28.71
N ALA A 397 15.61 0.88 28.45
CA ALA A 397 16.84 1.64 28.55
C ALA A 397 17.36 1.43 29.98
N GLU A 398 18.55 0.85 30.13
CA GLU A 398 19.24 0.83 31.41
C GLU A 398 19.26 2.26 31.95
N VAL A 399 18.46 2.52 32.97
CA VAL A 399 18.45 3.76 33.75
C VAL A 399 19.73 3.80 34.61
N GLU A 400 20.90 3.62 34.01
CA GLU A 400 22.19 3.72 34.69
C GLU A 400 22.77 5.15 34.59
N GLY A 401 22.23 6.01 33.71
CA GLY A 401 22.77 7.35 33.46
C GLY A 401 22.22 8.50 34.33
N LEU A 402 21.03 8.36 34.92
CA LEU A 402 20.29 9.51 35.48
C LEU A 402 20.20 9.55 37.03
N ILE A 403 20.54 8.47 37.73
CA ILE A 403 20.58 8.44 39.21
C ILE A 403 21.98 8.81 39.75
N SER A 404 23.00 8.87 38.88
CA SER A 404 24.37 9.27 39.24
C SER A 404 24.54 10.80 39.47
N LYS A 405 23.60 11.65 39.03
CA LYS A 405 23.70 13.12 39.12
C LYS A 405 22.73 13.81 40.10
N SER A 406 22.07 13.06 40.97
CA SER A 406 21.29 13.63 42.09
C SER A 406 21.93 13.35 43.45
N LYS A 407 23.27 13.39 43.55
CA LYS A 407 23.92 13.64 44.84
C LYS A 407 23.72 15.11 45.19
N LEU A 408 22.76 15.30 46.10
CA LEU A 408 22.57 16.46 46.97
C LEU A 408 23.92 17.13 47.30
N VAL A 409 24.08 18.39 46.87
CA VAL A 409 25.06 19.31 47.45
C VAL A 409 24.45 19.81 48.76
N PRO A 410 25.05 19.57 49.94
CA PRO A 410 24.61 20.22 51.16
C PRO A 410 24.99 21.69 51.09
N VAL A 411 24.02 22.55 51.35
CA VAL A 411 24.25 23.96 51.67
C VAL A 411 24.90 24.02 53.06
N PHE A 412 26.12 24.54 53.13
CA PHE A 412 26.67 25.23 54.30
C PHE A 412 27.58 26.35 53.85
#